data_AF-A0A2V8CMK4-F1
#
_entry.id   AF-A0A2V8CMK4-F1
#
_cell.length_a   1.000
_cell.length_b   1.000
_cell.length_c   1.000
_cell.angle_alpha   90.00
_cell.angle_beta   90.00
_cell.angle_gamma   90.00
#
_symmetry.space_group_name_H-M   'P 1'
#
loop_
_entity.id
_entity.type
_entity.pdbx_description
1 polymer ?
#
loop_
_entity_poly.entity_id
_entity_poly.type
_entity_poly.pdbx_seq_one_letter_code
_entity_poly.pdbx_strand_id
1 'polypeptide(L)'
;MTVDHVDRDAATWEKVVRKIRTGMMPPSGARRPERVVLDRLASELETRLDQAAPPGAGLTTPALHRLNRNEYANAIRDLLALDVDVATLLPPDASSEGFDNLADALGVSPTLIQGYVSAALKISRRAVGERTLAPTQVTFTAPAGLSQDRHLEGLPLGTRGGLLVHHTFPLDAEYEFSVAGGIGPIGFGGATLDVTLDGEQVVATNPRSFRVAITAGPHTIGAALVDRVRSAGVDEAYSDFRNNAVFTPPGGVQSITVVGPFSTPRAWATRRATSGSSPVGRRTRGTSRHASAGSSPPSGGARIVVPCSTPTSRR
;
A
#
# COMPACT_ATOMS: atom_id res chain seq x y z
N MET A 1 -48.72 -19.16 28.62
CA MET A 1 -48.39 -17.79 28.20
C MET A 1 -48.26 -16.88 29.41
N THR A 2 -47.02 -16.60 29.79
CA THR A 2 -46.67 -15.59 30.80
C THR A 2 -45.83 -14.52 30.13
N VAL A 3 -46.03 -13.25 30.50
CA VAL A 3 -45.27 -12.10 29.95
C VAL A 3 -43.78 -12.21 30.26
N ASP A 4 -43.40 -13.06 31.22
CA ASP A 4 -42.01 -13.31 31.61
C ASP A 4 -41.26 -14.29 30.69
N HIS A 5 -41.98 -15.02 29.81
CA HIS A 5 -41.40 -15.98 28.86
C HIS A 5 -41.86 -15.67 27.43
N VAL A 6 -41.52 -14.47 26.95
CA VAL A 6 -41.86 -13.99 25.60
C VAL A 6 -41.11 -14.76 24.51
N ASP A 7 -39.95 -15.31 24.85
CA ASP A 7 -39.05 -16.11 24.02
C ASP A 7 -39.67 -17.44 23.56
N ARG A 8 -40.39 -18.14 24.44
CA ARG A 8 -40.96 -19.47 24.14
C ARG A 8 -42.16 -19.44 23.20
N ASP A 9 -42.89 -18.33 23.19
CA ASP A 9 -44.12 -18.12 22.41
C ASP A 9 -43.98 -16.93 21.43
N ALA A 10 -42.77 -16.66 20.93
CA ALA A 10 -42.44 -15.45 20.17
C ALA A 10 -43.41 -15.15 19.01
N ALA A 11 -43.75 -16.16 18.20
CA ALA A 11 -44.67 -16.03 17.06
C ALA A 11 -46.09 -15.58 17.46
N THR A 12 -46.54 -15.91 18.67
CA THR A 12 -47.85 -15.48 19.19
C THR A 12 -47.74 -14.09 19.81
N TRP A 13 -46.64 -13.77 20.50
CA TRP A 13 -46.39 -12.43 21.03
C TRP A 13 -46.21 -11.37 19.94
N GLU A 14 -45.58 -11.71 18.80
CA GLU A 14 -45.53 -10.83 17.62
C GLU A 14 -46.93 -10.48 17.08
N LYS A 15 -47.84 -11.47 17.05
CA LYS A 15 -49.24 -11.24 16.66
C LYS A 15 -49.96 -10.34 17.65
N VAL A 16 -49.68 -10.47 18.94
CA VAL A 16 -50.24 -9.61 20.00
C VAL A 16 -49.73 -8.17 19.84
N VAL A 17 -48.41 -7.98 19.67
CA VAL A 17 -47.80 -6.67 19.39
C VAL A 17 -48.44 -6.03 18.16
N ARG A 18 -48.59 -6.77 17.06
CA ARG A 18 -49.24 -6.28 15.84
C ARG A 18 -50.68 -5.83 16.10
N LYS A 19 -51.45 -6.56 16.91
CA LYS A 19 -52.82 -6.20 17.27
C LYS A 19 -52.89 -4.97 18.20
N ILE A 20 -51.92 -4.79 19.10
CA ILE A 20 -51.84 -3.58 19.94
C ILE A 20 -51.50 -2.36 19.07
N ARG A 21 -50.49 -2.46 18.19
CA ARG A 21 -50.05 -1.39 17.28
C ARG A 21 -51.12 -0.98 16.28
N THR A 22 -51.89 -1.94 15.76
CA THR A 22 -53.04 -1.68 14.86
C THR A 22 -54.31 -1.26 15.60
N GLY A 23 -54.28 -1.19 16.93
CA GLY A 23 -55.41 -0.78 17.75
C GLY A 23 -56.57 -1.77 17.81
N MET A 24 -56.37 -2.99 17.33
CA MET A 24 -57.33 -4.11 17.39
C MET A 24 -57.37 -4.79 18.76
N MET A 25 -56.48 -4.40 19.68
CA MET A 25 -56.45 -4.84 21.07
C MET A 25 -56.40 -3.63 22.01
N PRO A 26 -57.18 -3.60 23.11
CA PRO A 26 -58.19 -4.59 23.55
C PRO A 26 -59.42 -4.65 22.61
N PRO A 27 -60.15 -5.78 22.58
CA PRO A 27 -61.32 -5.96 21.70
C PRO A 27 -62.47 -5.00 22.07
N SER A 28 -63.38 -4.79 21.11
CA SER A 28 -64.57 -3.94 21.29
C SER A 28 -65.39 -4.40 22.50
N GLY A 29 -65.69 -3.48 23.42
CA GLY A 29 -66.43 -3.76 24.66
C GLY A 29 -65.55 -3.97 25.91
N ALA A 30 -64.24 -4.16 25.74
CA ALA A 30 -63.30 -4.19 26.87
C ALA A 30 -62.85 -2.77 27.27
N ARG A 31 -62.58 -2.58 28.57
CA ARG A 31 -62.03 -1.31 29.08
C ARG A 31 -60.68 -1.04 28.43
N ARG A 32 -60.60 0.01 27.60
CA ARG A 32 -59.37 0.37 26.89
C ARG A 32 -58.47 1.23 27.80
N PRO A 33 -57.23 0.80 28.10
CA PRO A 33 -56.25 1.65 28.75
C PRO A 33 -55.90 2.87 27.89
N GLU A 34 -55.26 3.87 28.50
CA GLU A 34 -54.74 5.01 27.78
C GLU A 34 -53.73 4.58 26.70
N ARG A 35 -53.74 5.27 25.56
CA ARG A 35 -52.89 4.95 24.41
C ARG A 35 -51.40 4.92 24.77
N VAL A 36 -50.97 5.83 25.64
CA VAL A 36 -49.60 5.89 26.16
C VAL A 36 -49.18 4.59 26.87
N VAL A 37 -50.11 3.94 27.58
CA VAL A 37 -49.84 2.67 28.27
C VAL A 37 -49.73 1.52 27.28
N LEU A 38 -50.59 1.49 26.26
CA LEU A 38 -50.55 0.48 25.20
C LEU A 38 -49.27 0.59 24.34
N ASP A 39 -48.84 1.82 24.04
CA ASP A 39 -47.61 2.05 23.27
C ASP A 39 -46.37 1.66 24.07
N ARG A 40 -46.36 1.92 25.39
CA ARG A 40 -45.29 1.45 26.29
C ARG A 40 -45.23 -0.07 26.35
N LEU A 41 -46.38 -0.72 26.51
CA LEU A 41 -46.46 -2.19 26.54
C LEU A 41 -46.00 -2.81 25.22
N ALA A 42 -46.41 -2.26 24.08
CA ALA A 42 -45.97 -2.73 22.77
C ALA A 42 -44.46 -2.59 22.59
N SER A 43 -43.90 -1.45 22.98
CA SER A 43 -42.46 -1.18 22.86
C SER A 43 -41.62 -2.08 23.77
N GLU A 44 -42.12 -2.41 24.97
CA GLU A 44 -41.45 -3.34 25.89
C GLU A 44 -41.45 -4.77 25.34
N LEU A 45 -42.58 -5.23 24.79
CA LEU A 45 -42.69 -6.54 24.16
C LEU A 45 -41.81 -6.67 22.91
N GLU A 46 -41.77 -5.63 22.06
CA GLU A 46 -40.88 -5.55 20.90
C GLU A 46 -39.41 -5.66 21.33
N THR A 47 -38.99 -4.87 22.33
CA THR A 47 -37.61 -4.90 22.82
C THR A 47 -37.22 -6.27 23.36
N ARG A 48 -38.11 -6.95 24.09
CA ARG A 48 -37.84 -8.30 24.62
C ARG A 48 -37.80 -9.35 23.51
N LEU A 49 -38.66 -9.25 22.50
CA LEU A 49 -38.64 -10.12 21.32
C LEU A 49 -37.35 -9.94 20.51
N ASP A 50 -36.93 -8.69 20.29
CA ASP A 50 -35.71 -8.37 19.56
C ASP A 50 -34.46 -8.87 20.29
N GLN A 51 -34.44 -8.81 21.63
CA GLN A 51 -33.33 -9.32 22.45
C GLN A 51 -33.29 -10.86 22.52
N ALA A 52 -34.46 -11.50 22.43
CA ALA A 52 -34.57 -12.96 22.41
C ALA A 52 -34.27 -13.56 21.02
N ALA A 53 -34.32 -12.74 19.96
CA ALA A 53 -34.02 -13.17 18.61
C ALA A 53 -32.52 -13.48 18.45
N PRO A 54 -32.15 -14.65 17.90
CA PRO A 54 -30.76 -14.92 17.58
C PRO A 54 -30.25 -13.94 16.50
N PRO A 55 -28.95 -13.58 16.51
CA PRO A 55 -28.38 -12.72 15.47
C PRO A 55 -28.65 -13.29 14.08
N GLY A 56 -29.36 -12.54 13.24
CA GLY A 56 -29.73 -12.97 11.89
C GLY A 56 -31.07 -13.73 11.77
N ALA A 57 -31.89 -13.77 12.82
CA ALA A 57 -33.26 -14.26 12.72
C ALA A 57 -34.04 -13.49 11.62
N GLY A 58 -34.56 -14.20 10.63
CA GLY A 58 -35.25 -13.61 9.46
C GLY A 58 -34.36 -13.33 8.25
N LEU A 59 -33.04 -13.45 8.38
CA LEU A 59 -32.14 -13.54 7.23
C LEU A 59 -32.16 -14.99 6.76
N THR A 60 -32.86 -15.27 5.66
CA THR A 60 -32.62 -16.52 4.94
C THR A 60 -31.16 -16.54 4.52
N THR A 61 -30.42 -17.57 4.94
CA THR A 61 -29.06 -17.79 4.46
C THR A 61 -29.12 -17.74 2.93
N PRO A 62 -28.37 -16.83 2.27
CA PRO A 62 -28.34 -16.80 0.82
C PRO A 62 -28.00 -18.22 0.34
N ALA A 63 -28.80 -18.75 -0.58
CA ALA A 63 -28.45 -20.01 -1.22
C ALA A 63 -27.03 -19.88 -1.79
N LEU A 64 -26.26 -20.97 -1.74
CA LEU A 64 -24.90 -21.00 -2.26
C LEU A 64 -24.94 -20.58 -3.73
N HIS A 65 -24.37 -19.41 -4.04
CA HIS A 65 -24.29 -18.87 -5.39
C HIS A 65 -22.83 -18.77 -5.81
N ARG A 66 -22.59 -18.79 -7.11
CA ARG A 66 -21.26 -18.46 -7.65
C ARG A 66 -20.97 -16.98 -7.40
N LEU A 67 -19.70 -16.62 -7.28
CA LEU A 67 -19.28 -15.22 -7.26
C LEU A 67 -19.63 -14.57 -8.61
N ASN A 68 -20.19 -13.37 -8.59
CA ASN A 68 -20.30 -12.52 -9.78
C ASN A 68 -18.90 -11.98 -10.17
N ARG A 69 -18.69 -11.56 -11.42
CA ARG A 69 -17.50 -10.81 -11.87
C ARG A 69 -17.00 -9.75 -10.89
N ASN A 70 -17.89 -8.93 -10.33
CA ASN A 70 -17.53 -7.87 -9.38
C ASN A 70 -17.01 -8.45 -8.05
N GLU A 71 -17.70 -9.46 -7.52
CA GLU A 71 -17.31 -10.14 -6.29
C GLU A 71 -16.01 -10.92 -6.48
N TYR A 72 -15.82 -11.53 -7.66
CA TYR A 72 -14.59 -12.18 -8.05
C TYR A 72 -13.43 -11.19 -8.12
N ALA A 73 -13.61 -10.02 -8.74
CA ALA A 73 -12.59 -8.97 -8.77
C ALA A 73 -12.19 -8.52 -7.37
N ASN A 74 -13.17 -8.26 -6.50
CA ASN A 74 -12.94 -7.86 -5.12
C ASN A 74 -12.24 -8.97 -4.32
N ALA A 75 -12.63 -10.23 -4.47
CA ALA A 75 -11.97 -11.36 -3.83
C ALA A 75 -10.51 -11.51 -4.27
N ILE A 76 -10.22 -11.34 -5.56
CA ILE A 76 -8.83 -11.37 -6.08
C ILE A 76 -8.01 -10.20 -5.53
N ARG A 77 -8.59 -8.99 -5.47
CA ARG A 77 -7.95 -7.83 -4.87
C ARG A 77 -7.64 -8.06 -3.39
N ASP A 78 -8.59 -8.61 -2.63
CA ASP A 78 -8.44 -8.80 -1.19
C ASP A 78 -7.45 -9.94 -0.86
N LEU A 79 -7.46 -11.02 -1.64
CA LEU A 79 -6.60 -12.19 -1.39
C LEU A 79 -5.19 -12.03 -1.95
N LEU A 80 -5.05 -11.41 -3.13
CA LEU A 80 -3.79 -11.37 -3.88
C LEU A 80 -3.22 -9.95 -4.05
N ALA A 81 -3.93 -8.91 -3.60
CA ALA A 81 -3.58 -7.51 -3.83
C ALA A 81 -3.38 -7.16 -5.32
N LEU A 82 -4.09 -7.86 -6.21
CA LEU A 82 -4.04 -7.65 -7.66
C LEU A 82 -5.29 -6.95 -8.17
N ASP A 83 -5.10 -5.93 -8.99
CA ASP A 83 -6.17 -5.34 -9.78
C ASP A 83 -6.26 -6.05 -11.14
N VAL A 84 -7.45 -6.52 -11.49
CA VAL A 84 -7.68 -7.38 -12.65
C VAL A 84 -8.97 -6.96 -13.36
N ASP A 85 -8.88 -6.73 -14.66
CA ASP A 85 -10.05 -6.51 -15.49
C ASP A 85 -10.78 -7.83 -15.78
N VAL A 86 -11.73 -8.17 -14.89
CA VAL A 86 -12.51 -9.40 -14.98
C VAL A 86 -13.45 -9.42 -16.20
N ALA A 87 -13.82 -8.26 -16.77
CA ALA A 87 -14.67 -8.19 -17.95
C ALA A 87 -14.01 -8.81 -19.20
N THR A 88 -12.68 -8.82 -19.24
CA THR A 88 -11.88 -9.49 -20.29
C THR A 88 -11.66 -10.98 -20.03
N LEU A 89 -11.91 -11.46 -18.81
CA LEU A 89 -11.56 -12.81 -18.37
C LEU A 89 -12.75 -13.76 -18.29
N LEU A 90 -13.91 -13.26 -17.86
CA LEU A 90 -15.13 -14.03 -17.69
C LEU A 90 -16.21 -13.52 -18.63
N PRO A 91 -17.20 -14.33 -19.06
CA PRO A 91 -18.39 -13.87 -19.79
C PRO A 91 -19.34 -13.07 -18.88
N PRO A 92 -20.27 -12.26 -19.42
CA PRO A 92 -21.15 -11.39 -18.63
C PRO A 92 -22.12 -12.22 -17.79
N ASP A 93 -22.35 -11.76 -16.56
CA ASP A 93 -23.35 -12.35 -15.68
C ASP A 93 -24.75 -11.93 -16.12
N ALA A 94 -25.72 -12.85 -15.97
CA ALA A 94 -27.11 -12.55 -16.25
C ALA A 94 -27.67 -11.69 -15.12
N SER A 95 -28.06 -10.45 -15.44
CA SER A 95 -28.81 -9.60 -14.52
C SER A 95 -30.29 -9.97 -14.57
N SER A 96 -30.89 -10.32 -13.43
CA SER A 96 -32.34 -10.49 -13.31
C SER A 96 -32.89 -9.39 -12.39
N GLU A 97 -33.99 -8.74 -12.78
CA GLU A 97 -34.63 -7.65 -12.01
C GLU A 97 -33.69 -6.50 -11.61
N GLY A 98 -32.61 -6.26 -12.36
CA GLY A 98 -31.63 -5.21 -12.07
C GLY A 98 -30.58 -5.58 -11.02
N PHE A 99 -30.61 -6.82 -10.51
CA PHE A 99 -29.62 -7.36 -9.59
C PHE A 99 -28.82 -8.48 -10.26
N ASP A 100 -27.54 -8.52 -9.93
CA ASP A 100 -26.56 -9.43 -10.53
C ASP A 100 -26.00 -10.44 -9.49
N ASN A 101 -26.59 -10.47 -8.28
CA ASN A 101 -26.24 -11.35 -7.16
C ASN A 101 -27.37 -12.32 -6.74
N LEU A 102 -28.41 -12.47 -7.57
CA LEU A 102 -29.55 -13.33 -7.27
C LEU A 102 -29.19 -14.80 -7.45
N ALA A 103 -29.09 -15.54 -6.35
CA ALA A 103 -28.69 -16.96 -6.32
C ALA A 103 -29.48 -17.86 -7.29
N ASP A 104 -30.77 -17.58 -7.50
CA ASP A 104 -31.66 -18.33 -8.41
C ASP A 104 -31.34 -18.13 -9.91
N ALA A 105 -30.60 -17.07 -10.28
CA ALA A 105 -30.26 -16.75 -11.67
C ALA A 105 -28.84 -17.19 -12.08
N LEU A 106 -27.98 -17.54 -11.12
CA LEU A 106 -26.57 -17.85 -11.38
C LEU A 106 -26.31 -19.36 -11.54
N GLY A 107 -26.94 -19.98 -12.55
CA GLY A 107 -26.63 -21.36 -12.95
C GLY A 107 -25.21 -21.47 -13.54
N VAL A 108 -24.42 -22.46 -13.10
CA VAL A 108 -23.04 -22.65 -13.59
C VAL A 108 -23.07 -23.34 -14.96
N SER A 109 -22.58 -22.66 -16.01
CA SER A 109 -22.40 -23.27 -17.33
C SER A 109 -21.00 -23.87 -17.49
N PRO A 110 -20.80 -24.91 -18.31
CA PRO A 110 -19.47 -25.48 -18.57
C PRO A 110 -18.47 -24.43 -19.08
N THR A 111 -18.92 -23.52 -19.93
CA THR A 111 -18.11 -22.40 -20.46
C THR A 111 -17.63 -21.48 -19.35
N LEU A 112 -18.45 -21.24 -18.34
CA LEU A 112 -18.10 -20.39 -17.22
C LEU A 112 -17.02 -21.04 -16.33
N ILE A 113 -17.11 -22.36 -16.08
CA ILE A 113 -16.07 -23.10 -15.34
C ILE A 113 -14.73 -23.01 -16.08
N GLN A 114 -14.74 -23.21 -17.40
CA GLN A 114 -13.53 -23.06 -18.22
C GLN A 114 -12.97 -21.63 -18.15
N GLY A 115 -13.85 -20.62 -18.16
CA GLY A 115 -13.49 -19.22 -17.94
C GLY A 115 -12.81 -19.00 -16.59
N TYR A 116 -13.38 -19.53 -15.50
CA TYR A 116 -12.80 -19.44 -14.17
C TYR A 116 -11.43 -20.09 -14.07
N VAL A 117 -11.25 -21.29 -14.63
CA VAL A 117 -9.95 -21.99 -14.61
C VAL A 117 -8.90 -21.22 -15.42
N SER A 118 -9.27 -20.71 -16.61
CA SER A 118 -8.39 -19.91 -17.45
C SER A 118 -7.99 -18.58 -16.79
N ALA A 119 -8.96 -17.89 -16.18
CA ALA A 119 -8.73 -16.68 -15.40
C ALA A 119 -7.82 -16.97 -14.20
N ALA A 120 -8.10 -18.02 -13.43
CA ALA A 120 -7.28 -18.43 -12.29
C ALA A 120 -5.84 -18.73 -12.69
N LEU A 121 -5.60 -19.42 -13.82
CA LEU A 121 -4.24 -19.68 -14.32
C LEU A 121 -3.49 -18.38 -14.66
N LYS A 122 -4.15 -17.44 -15.37
CA LYS A 122 -3.56 -16.14 -15.72
C LYS A 122 -3.24 -15.29 -14.49
N ILE A 123 -4.19 -15.20 -13.56
CA ILE A 123 -4.05 -14.44 -12.32
C ILE A 123 -2.97 -15.05 -11.43
N SER A 124 -2.94 -16.39 -11.29
CA SER A 124 -1.93 -17.08 -10.49
C SER A 124 -0.51 -16.83 -10.98
N ARG A 125 -0.29 -16.80 -12.30
CA ARG A 125 1.03 -16.47 -12.88
C ARG A 125 1.45 -15.04 -12.54
N ARG A 126 0.52 -14.08 -12.60
CA ARG A 126 0.77 -12.69 -12.18
C ARG A 126 1.05 -12.60 -10.68
N ALA A 127 0.32 -13.33 -9.84
CA ALA A 127 0.44 -13.28 -8.39
C ALA A 127 1.74 -13.91 -7.87
N VAL A 128 2.16 -15.04 -8.45
CA VAL A 128 3.36 -15.76 -8.01
C VAL A 128 4.63 -15.13 -8.57
N GLY A 129 4.53 -14.45 -9.72
CA GLY A 129 5.68 -14.00 -10.50
C GLY A 129 6.45 -15.18 -11.11
N GLU A 130 7.27 -14.91 -12.14
CA GLU A 130 8.09 -15.95 -12.76
C GLU A 130 9.36 -16.20 -11.93
N ARG A 131 9.25 -17.09 -10.93
CA ARG A 131 10.37 -17.45 -10.03
C ARG A 131 11.50 -18.24 -10.70
N THR A 132 11.29 -18.67 -11.93
CA THR A 132 12.27 -19.40 -12.76
C THR A 132 13.16 -18.48 -13.57
N LEU A 133 12.99 -17.15 -13.48
CA LEU A 133 13.91 -16.20 -14.11
C LEU A 133 15.31 -16.38 -13.50
N ALA A 134 16.19 -17.02 -14.27
CA ALA A 134 17.61 -17.04 -13.94
C ALA A 134 18.14 -15.59 -13.99
N PRO A 135 19.12 -15.24 -13.14
CA PRO A 135 19.78 -13.94 -13.22
C PRO A 135 20.25 -13.69 -14.64
N THR A 136 19.67 -12.69 -15.29
CA THR A 136 20.02 -12.25 -16.62
C THR A 136 20.94 -11.05 -16.48
N GLN A 137 21.99 -11.01 -17.29
CA GLN A 137 22.89 -9.88 -17.37
C GLN A 137 22.54 -9.04 -18.60
N VAL A 138 22.29 -7.75 -18.38
CA VAL A 138 22.12 -6.77 -19.45
C VAL A 138 23.20 -5.71 -19.29
N THR A 139 24.01 -5.53 -20.33
CA THR A 139 25.06 -4.51 -20.37
C THR A 139 24.66 -3.40 -21.32
N PHE A 140 24.54 -2.18 -20.81
CA PHE A 140 24.33 -0.98 -21.58
C PHE A 140 25.67 -0.30 -21.80
N THR A 141 26.11 -0.24 -23.05
CA THR A 141 27.37 0.40 -23.42
C THR A 141 27.09 1.79 -23.98
N ALA A 142 27.88 2.78 -23.54
CA ALA A 142 27.86 4.12 -24.09
C ALA A 142 28.16 4.07 -25.60
N PRO A 143 27.31 4.70 -26.45
CA PRO A 143 27.59 4.81 -27.87
C PRO A 143 28.94 5.50 -28.13
N ALA A 144 29.68 5.06 -29.15
CA ALA A 144 30.99 5.64 -29.47
C ALA A 144 30.95 7.15 -29.80
N GLY A 145 29.80 7.66 -30.24
CA GLY A 145 29.56 9.08 -30.50
C GLY A 145 28.90 9.84 -29.35
N LEU A 146 28.67 9.21 -28.19
CA LEU A 146 28.10 9.88 -27.04
C LEU A 146 29.12 10.87 -26.47
N SER A 147 28.81 12.16 -26.57
CA SER A 147 29.57 13.25 -25.97
C SER A 147 29.62 13.06 -24.46
N GLN A 148 30.83 12.91 -23.91
CA GLN A 148 31.11 12.78 -22.47
C GLN A 148 31.59 14.10 -21.85
N ASP A 149 31.55 15.17 -22.64
CA ASP A 149 31.97 16.54 -22.34
C ASP A 149 30.78 17.48 -22.06
N ARG A 150 29.54 16.99 -22.19
CA ARG A 150 28.32 17.77 -21.95
C ARG A 150 27.42 17.11 -20.91
N HIS A 151 26.60 17.94 -20.28
CA HIS A 151 25.53 17.47 -19.41
C HIS A 151 24.45 16.75 -20.22
N LEU A 152 24.01 15.61 -19.72
CA LEU A 152 22.85 14.87 -20.22
C LEU A 152 21.66 15.16 -19.30
N GLU A 153 20.53 15.55 -19.88
CA GLU A 153 19.29 15.79 -19.15
C GLU A 153 18.89 14.53 -18.36
N GLY A 154 18.57 14.71 -17.07
CA GLY A 154 18.25 13.62 -16.15
C GLY A 154 19.42 13.08 -15.33
N LEU A 155 20.67 13.51 -15.60
CA LEU A 155 21.81 13.26 -14.71
C LEU A 155 21.99 14.40 -13.67
N PRO A 156 22.79 14.20 -12.61
CA PRO A 156 23.13 15.28 -11.68
C PRO A 156 23.85 16.47 -12.35
N LEU A 157 23.70 17.66 -11.77
CA LEU A 157 24.49 18.84 -12.19
C LEU A 157 25.97 18.63 -11.86
N GLY A 158 26.87 19.18 -12.69
CA GLY A 158 28.32 18.97 -12.56
C GLY A 158 28.80 17.62 -13.12
N THR A 159 27.97 16.95 -13.93
CA THR A 159 28.32 15.69 -14.61
C THR A 159 29.41 15.91 -15.67
N ARG A 160 30.48 15.11 -15.57
CA ARG A 160 31.64 15.03 -16.46
C ARG A 160 31.70 13.65 -17.11
N GLY A 161 30.76 13.42 -18.01
CA GLY A 161 30.55 12.13 -18.63
C GLY A 161 29.64 11.24 -17.79
N GLY A 162 28.71 10.60 -18.47
CA GLY A 162 27.70 9.75 -17.87
C GLY A 162 26.92 8.96 -18.92
N LEU A 163 26.09 8.06 -18.40
CA LEU A 163 25.20 7.22 -19.18
C LEU A 163 23.85 7.17 -18.49
N LEU A 164 22.78 7.47 -19.22
CA LEU A 164 21.41 7.35 -18.78
C LEU A 164 20.71 6.28 -19.61
N VAL A 165 20.04 5.35 -18.93
CA VAL A 165 19.44 4.16 -19.52
C VAL A 165 18.05 3.96 -18.97
N HIS A 166 17.12 3.57 -19.84
CA HIS A 166 15.81 3.09 -19.43
C HIS A 166 15.80 1.56 -19.43
N HIS A 167 15.41 0.96 -18.31
CA HIS A 167 15.30 -0.48 -18.17
C HIS A 167 13.98 -0.87 -17.50
N THR A 168 13.32 -1.88 -18.05
CA THR A 168 12.11 -2.45 -17.46
C THR A 168 12.48 -3.66 -16.64
N PHE A 169 12.36 -3.53 -15.32
CA PHE A 169 12.65 -4.60 -14.38
C PHE A 169 11.47 -5.59 -14.32
N PRO A 170 11.70 -6.90 -14.51
CA PRO A 170 10.61 -7.87 -14.58
C PRO A 170 9.98 -8.21 -13.22
N LEU A 171 10.70 -8.02 -12.10
CA LEU A 171 10.28 -8.45 -10.76
C LEU A 171 10.77 -7.49 -9.67
N ASP A 172 10.02 -7.41 -8.56
CA ASP A 172 10.46 -6.82 -7.31
C ASP A 172 11.58 -7.68 -6.71
N ALA A 173 12.84 -7.27 -6.89
CA ALA A 173 14.00 -8.09 -6.56
C ALA A 173 15.23 -7.26 -6.24
N GLU A 174 16.28 -7.91 -5.73
CA GLU A 174 17.60 -7.31 -5.68
C GLU A 174 18.29 -7.42 -7.03
N TYR A 175 18.88 -6.33 -7.48
CA TYR A 175 19.68 -6.27 -8.71
C TYR A 175 21.09 -5.82 -8.37
N GLU A 176 22.07 -6.45 -9.01
CA GLU A 176 23.46 -6.06 -8.93
C GLU A 176 23.79 -5.13 -10.10
N PHE A 177 24.34 -3.96 -9.77
CA PHE A 177 24.80 -2.98 -10.73
C PHE A 177 26.31 -3.02 -10.79
N SER A 178 26.87 -2.99 -11.99
CA SER A 178 28.29 -2.80 -12.22
C SER A 178 28.51 -1.67 -13.22
N VAL A 179 29.24 -0.64 -12.79
CA VAL A 179 29.53 0.53 -13.62
C VAL A 179 30.99 0.48 -14.04
N ALA A 180 31.22 0.38 -15.35
CA ALA A 180 32.55 0.39 -15.94
C ALA A 180 32.77 1.69 -16.70
N GLY A 181 34.04 2.09 -16.76
CA GLY A 181 34.48 3.34 -17.37
C GLY A 181 35.93 3.58 -17.02
N GLY A 182 36.48 4.69 -17.47
CA GLY A 182 37.87 5.05 -17.18
C GLY A 182 38.21 5.25 -15.70
N ILE A 183 37.32 4.90 -14.76
CA ILE A 183 37.22 5.29 -13.34
C ILE A 183 38.48 4.88 -12.55
N GLY A 184 39.32 5.82 -12.09
CA GLY A 184 40.61 5.53 -11.45
C GLY A 184 41.41 6.79 -11.06
N PRO A 185 42.36 6.71 -10.11
CA PRO A 185 43.01 7.86 -9.50
C PRO A 185 43.78 8.77 -10.46
N ILE A 186 44.17 8.25 -11.63
CA ILE A 186 44.89 8.99 -12.68
C ILE A 186 43.92 9.59 -13.72
N GLY A 187 42.64 9.19 -13.72
CA GLY A 187 41.67 9.46 -14.80
C GLY A 187 40.56 10.48 -14.53
N PHE A 188 40.28 10.89 -13.27
CA PHE A 188 39.09 11.73 -12.94
C PHE A 188 39.40 13.10 -12.35
N GLY A 189 40.67 13.44 -12.09
CA GLY A 189 41.01 14.74 -11.52
C GLY A 189 40.22 15.11 -10.25
N GLY A 190 39.74 14.12 -9.48
CA GLY A 190 38.95 14.32 -8.26
C GLY A 190 37.43 14.08 -8.37
N ALA A 191 36.87 13.77 -9.54
CA ALA A 191 35.43 13.53 -9.68
C ALA A 191 34.97 12.20 -9.02
N THR A 192 33.78 12.22 -8.41
CA THR A 192 33.14 11.08 -7.74
C THR A 192 32.11 10.41 -8.65
N LEU A 193 31.97 9.08 -8.60
CA LEU A 193 30.91 8.38 -9.33
C LEU A 193 29.60 8.46 -8.55
N ASP A 194 28.58 9.05 -9.15
CA ASP A 194 27.21 9.08 -8.66
C ASP A 194 26.34 8.17 -9.53
N VAL A 195 25.54 7.33 -8.88
CA VAL A 195 24.53 6.49 -9.54
C VAL A 195 23.16 6.95 -9.08
N THR A 196 22.24 7.15 -10.02
CA THR A 196 20.88 7.61 -9.78
C THR A 196 19.86 6.60 -10.27
N LEU A 197 18.80 6.38 -9.50
CA LEU A 197 17.63 5.59 -9.88
C LEU A 197 16.42 6.54 -9.89
N ASP A 198 15.74 6.66 -11.02
CA ASP A 198 14.60 7.57 -11.24
C ASP A 198 14.89 9.04 -10.84
N GLY A 199 16.15 9.46 -10.97
CA GLY A 199 16.61 10.80 -10.60
C GLY A 199 17.07 10.96 -9.15
N GLU A 200 16.86 9.96 -8.29
CA GLU A 200 17.35 9.98 -6.90
C GLU A 200 18.71 9.28 -6.77
N GLN A 201 19.62 9.84 -5.97
CA GLN A 201 20.97 9.29 -5.78
C GLN A 201 20.93 8.00 -4.93
N VAL A 202 21.54 6.94 -5.46
CA VAL A 202 21.75 5.69 -4.74
C VAL A 202 23.05 5.78 -3.94
N VAL A 203 22.92 5.77 -2.61
CA VAL A 203 24.08 5.79 -1.70
C VAL A 203 24.60 4.35 -1.54
N ALA A 204 25.72 4.05 -2.20
CA ALA A 204 26.39 2.76 -2.11
C ALA A 204 27.83 2.92 -1.60
N THR A 205 28.28 1.99 -0.75
CA THR A 205 29.67 1.93 -0.26
C THR A 205 30.67 1.82 -1.41
N ASN A 206 30.30 1.09 -2.46
CA ASN A 206 31.06 1.00 -3.70
C ASN A 206 30.13 1.32 -4.88
N PRO A 207 30.16 2.54 -5.46
CA PRO A 207 29.27 2.91 -6.55
C PRO A 207 29.58 2.18 -7.87
N ARG A 208 30.68 1.42 -7.94
CA ARG A 208 31.08 0.66 -9.13
C ARG A 208 30.49 -0.74 -9.16
N SER A 209 30.17 -1.31 -7.99
CA SER A 209 29.55 -2.62 -7.85
C SER A 209 28.77 -2.66 -6.56
N PHE A 210 27.43 -2.70 -6.66
CA PHE A 210 26.54 -2.73 -5.52
C PHE A 210 25.24 -3.46 -5.84
N ARG A 211 24.53 -3.88 -4.80
CA ARG A 211 23.19 -4.47 -4.90
C ARG A 211 22.16 -3.54 -4.30
N VAL A 212 21.01 -3.43 -4.96
CA VAL A 212 19.88 -2.61 -4.51
C VAL A 212 18.56 -3.30 -4.85
N ALA A 213 17.57 -3.16 -3.97
CA ALA A 213 16.22 -3.63 -4.22
C ALA A 213 15.48 -2.65 -5.14
N ILE A 214 14.91 -3.16 -6.23
CA ILE A 214 14.18 -2.37 -7.22
C ILE A 214 12.81 -3.00 -7.45
N THR A 215 11.79 -2.16 -7.62
CA THR A 215 10.44 -2.59 -7.96
C THR A 215 10.33 -3.02 -9.41
N ALA A 216 9.36 -3.88 -9.72
CA ALA A 216 9.04 -4.25 -11.09
C ALA A 216 8.47 -3.04 -11.84
N GLY A 217 8.82 -2.93 -13.12
CA GLY A 217 8.34 -1.87 -13.99
C GLY A 217 9.46 -1.05 -14.63
N PRO A 218 9.09 0.02 -15.37
CA PRO A 218 10.04 0.89 -16.03
C PRO A 218 10.76 1.78 -15.01
N HIS A 219 12.09 1.76 -15.05
CA HIS A 219 12.95 2.60 -14.22
C HIS A 219 14.04 3.23 -15.08
N THR A 220 14.52 4.39 -14.65
CA THR A 220 15.63 5.12 -15.28
C THR A 220 16.88 5.00 -14.42
N ILE A 221 17.98 4.55 -15.01
CA ILE A 221 19.26 4.37 -14.36
C ILE A 221 20.23 5.39 -14.94
N GLY A 222 20.80 6.23 -14.09
CA GLY A 222 21.85 7.17 -14.46
C GLY A 222 23.14 6.81 -13.75
N ALA A 223 24.27 6.85 -14.45
CA ALA A 223 25.59 6.86 -13.82
C ALA A 223 26.37 8.03 -14.38
N ALA A 224 26.91 8.85 -13.49
CA ALA A 224 27.57 10.10 -13.82
C ALA A 224 28.82 10.29 -12.97
N LEU A 225 29.86 10.84 -13.57
CA LEU A 225 31.00 11.33 -12.82
C LEU A 225 30.74 12.78 -12.45
N VAL A 226 30.74 13.11 -11.17
CA VAL A 226 30.38 14.44 -10.69
C VAL A 226 31.57 15.09 -10.02
N ASP A 227 31.92 16.31 -10.42
CA ASP A 227 33.02 17.08 -9.83
C ASP A 227 32.51 18.10 -8.81
N ARG A 228 32.32 17.67 -7.57
CA ARG A 228 31.77 18.52 -6.50
C ARG A 228 32.73 19.61 -6.00
N VAL A 229 34.01 19.57 -6.40
CA VAL A 229 35.03 20.53 -5.96
C VAL A 229 35.12 21.72 -6.93
N ARG A 230 34.92 21.50 -8.23
CA ARG A 230 34.95 22.56 -9.25
C ARG A 230 33.58 23.21 -9.52
N SER A 231 32.47 22.53 -9.21
CA SER A 231 31.09 23.00 -9.47
C SER A 231 30.60 24.21 -8.65
N ALA A 232 31.50 24.98 -8.05
CA ALA A 232 31.18 26.24 -7.36
C ALA A 232 31.61 27.45 -8.20
N GLY A 233 31.10 27.61 -9.42
CA GLY A 233 31.41 28.77 -10.25
C GLY A 233 30.57 28.88 -11.53
N VAL A 234 30.21 30.12 -11.87
CA VAL A 234 29.39 30.50 -13.05
C VAL A 234 30.15 30.39 -14.38
N ASP A 235 31.44 30.03 -14.34
CA ASP A 235 32.34 30.02 -15.51
C ASP A 235 32.42 28.68 -16.28
N GLU A 236 31.61 27.68 -15.94
CA GLU A 236 31.70 26.32 -16.51
C GLU A 236 31.16 26.17 -17.96
N ALA A 237 30.58 27.21 -18.58
CA ALA A 237 30.19 27.12 -19.99
C ALA A 237 31.41 27.06 -20.95
N TYR A 238 32.59 27.50 -20.49
CA TYR A 238 33.79 27.66 -21.32
C TYR A 238 35.08 27.08 -20.73
N SER A 239 35.05 26.39 -19.57
CA SER A 239 36.22 25.69 -19.08
C SER A 239 36.52 24.49 -19.96
N ASP A 240 37.47 24.70 -20.87
CA ASP A 240 38.01 23.81 -21.89
C ASP A 240 37.92 22.30 -21.51
N PHE A 241 36.82 21.67 -21.94
CA PHE A 241 36.53 20.25 -21.76
C PHE A 241 37.45 19.35 -22.59
N ARG A 242 38.32 19.94 -23.43
CA ARG A 242 39.41 19.26 -24.09
C ARG A 242 40.54 19.05 -23.08
N ASN A 243 40.60 17.87 -22.49
CA ASN A 243 41.92 17.29 -22.26
C ASN A 243 42.60 17.24 -23.63
N ASN A 244 43.46 18.23 -23.93
CA ASN A 244 44.39 18.20 -25.04
C ASN A 244 45.49 17.16 -24.74
N ALA A 245 45.08 15.90 -24.63
CA ALA A 245 45.93 14.74 -24.57
C ALA A 245 45.45 13.83 -25.67
N VAL A 246 46.15 13.94 -26.80
CA VAL A 246 46.05 13.18 -28.06
C VAL A 246 46.01 11.65 -27.88
N PHE A 247 46.11 11.11 -26.68
CA PHE A 247 45.86 9.71 -26.34
C PHE A 247 45.35 9.62 -24.88
N THR A 248 44.04 9.67 -24.64
CA THR A 248 43.47 9.33 -23.33
C THR A 248 42.29 8.38 -23.53
N PRO A 249 42.22 7.22 -22.84
CA PRO A 249 41.11 6.25 -22.95
C PRO A 249 39.75 6.91 -22.64
N PRO A 250 38.60 6.28 -22.97
CA PRO A 250 37.29 6.94 -22.88
C PRO A 250 37.03 7.39 -21.44
N GLY A 251 37.22 8.67 -21.18
CA GLY A 251 37.00 9.31 -19.88
C GLY A 251 35.51 9.56 -19.72
N GLY A 252 34.86 8.72 -18.93
CA GLY A 252 33.40 8.73 -18.79
C GLY A 252 32.90 7.38 -18.29
N VAL A 253 31.59 7.29 -18.06
CA VAL A 253 30.92 6.01 -17.85
C VAL A 253 30.81 5.32 -19.21
N GLN A 254 31.45 4.16 -19.34
CA GLN A 254 31.46 3.37 -20.58
C GLN A 254 30.35 2.33 -20.62
N SER A 255 30.00 1.74 -19.47
CA SER A 255 28.86 0.84 -19.41
C SER A 255 28.23 0.77 -18.03
N ILE A 256 26.94 0.45 -18.03
CA ILE A 256 26.16 0.05 -16.86
C ILE A 256 25.70 -1.38 -17.12
N THR A 257 26.13 -2.31 -16.28
CA THR A 257 25.69 -3.69 -16.29
C THR A 257 24.68 -3.89 -15.17
N VAL A 258 23.52 -4.46 -15.50
CA VAL A 258 22.49 -4.87 -14.54
C VAL A 258 22.42 -6.39 -14.55
N VAL A 259 22.54 -7.00 -13.38
CA VAL A 259 22.42 -8.45 -13.20
C VAL A 259 21.31 -8.74 -12.20
N GLY A 260 20.40 -9.63 -12.57
CA GLY A 260 19.31 -10.07 -11.69
C GLY A 260 18.15 -10.66 -12.47
N PRO A 261 17.04 -11.01 -11.82
CA PRO A 261 16.75 -10.77 -10.41
C PRO A 261 17.52 -11.71 -9.46
N PHE A 262 18.09 -11.16 -8.38
CA PHE A 262 18.56 -11.90 -7.21
C PHE A 262 17.48 -11.92 -6.12
N SER A 263 17.65 -12.74 -5.08
CA SER A 263 16.66 -13.04 -4.02
C SER A 263 15.69 -11.89 -3.70
N THR A 264 14.39 -12.19 -3.65
CA THR A 264 13.37 -11.21 -3.29
C THR A 264 13.38 -10.95 -1.78
N PRO A 265 13.60 -9.71 -1.28
CA PRO A 265 13.63 -9.43 0.16
C PRO A 265 12.28 -9.64 0.87
N ARG A 266 11.19 -9.89 0.14
CA ARG A 266 9.80 -9.89 0.64
C ARG A 266 9.15 -11.25 0.86
N ALA A 267 9.91 -12.34 0.90
CA ALA A 267 9.33 -13.68 1.09
C ALA A 267 8.73 -13.98 2.49
N TRP A 268 8.52 -13.01 3.41
CA TRP A 268 7.95 -13.32 4.75
C TRP A 268 7.11 -12.24 5.48
N ALA A 269 6.83 -11.07 4.90
CA ALA A 269 6.21 -9.96 5.66
C ALA A 269 4.67 -9.96 5.78
N THR A 270 3.95 -10.96 5.28
CA THR A 270 2.49 -11.07 5.48
C THR A 270 2.10 -12.45 5.98
N ARG A 271 2.45 -12.73 7.23
CA ARG A 271 1.71 -13.68 8.06
C ARG A 271 1.15 -12.93 9.29
N ARG A 272 -0.18 -12.89 9.35
CA ARG A 272 -1.05 -12.50 10.48
C ARG A 272 -1.20 -11.00 10.78
N ALA A 273 -2.32 -10.46 10.31
CA ALA A 273 -3.20 -9.62 11.13
C ALA A 273 -4.67 -10.01 10.88
N THR A 274 -5.01 -11.28 11.09
CA THR A 274 -6.38 -11.71 11.36
C THR A 274 -6.58 -11.81 12.87
N SER A 275 -6.85 -10.66 13.50
CA SER A 275 -7.68 -10.57 14.72
C SER A 275 -7.78 -9.09 15.11
N GLY A 276 -8.94 -8.49 14.90
CA GLY A 276 -9.17 -7.10 15.25
C GLY A 276 -10.46 -6.54 14.67
N SER A 277 -11.54 -7.31 14.77
CA SER A 277 -12.88 -6.74 14.72
C SER A 277 -12.97 -5.63 15.77
N SER A 278 -12.89 -4.37 15.36
CA SER A 278 -13.35 -3.25 16.18
C SER A 278 -14.73 -2.85 15.67
N PRO A 279 -15.79 -2.97 16.49
CA PRO A 279 -17.09 -2.46 16.12
C PRO A 279 -17.05 -0.93 16.16
N VAL A 280 -17.70 -0.36 15.16
CA VAL A 280 -18.08 1.03 15.06
C VAL A 280 -18.81 1.45 16.36
N GLY A 281 -18.14 2.26 17.19
CA GLY A 281 -18.70 2.87 18.39
C GLY A 281 -18.99 4.35 18.17
N ARG A 282 -20.26 4.66 17.93
CA ARG A 282 -20.81 6.02 17.83
C ARG A 282 -20.50 6.88 19.07
N ARG A 283 -20.22 8.15 18.80
CA ARG A 283 -20.30 9.31 19.71
C ARG A 283 -21.45 9.21 20.72
N THR A 284 -21.16 9.47 21.99
CA THR A 284 -22.09 10.17 22.89
C THR A 284 -21.38 11.27 23.67
N ARG A 285 -22.10 12.38 23.80
CA ARG A 285 -21.72 13.62 24.48
C ARG A 285 -21.84 13.44 26.00
N GLY A 286 -20.91 14.08 26.71
CA GLY A 286 -21.18 14.92 27.88
C GLY A 286 -21.55 14.23 29.19
N THR A 287 -20.75 14.48 30.23
CA THR A 287 -21.25 15.13 31.46
C THR A 287 -20.08 15.62 32.32
N SER A 288 -20.22 16.86 32.74
CA SER A 288 -19.43 17.58 33.73
C SER A 288 -19.42 16.89 35.10
N ARG A 289 -18.33 17.03 35.86
CA ARG A 289 -18.40 17.37 37.29
C ARG A 289 -17.08 17.96 37.82
N HIS A 290 -17.27 18.91 38.71
CA HIS A 290 -16.34 19.85 39.32
C HIS A 290 -15.50 19.25 40.47
N ALA A 291 -14.32 19.86 40.64
CA ALA A 291 -13.68 20.33 41.90
C ALA A 291 -13.09 19.35 42.95
N SER A 292 -11.78 19.46 43.17
CA SER A 292 -11.13 20.00 44.41
C SER A 292 -9.62 19.67 44.34
N ALA A 293 -8.72 20.65 44.22
CA ALA A 293 -8.08 21.46 45.27
C ALA A 293 -7.25 20.63 46.27
N GLY A 294 -5.92 20.73 46.17
CA GLY A 294 -4.95 20.20 47.13
C GLY A 294 -3.55 20.76 46.85
N SER A 295 -3.13 21.67 47.70
CA SER A 295 -1.97 22.58 47.65
C SER A 295 -0.59 21.93 47.86
N SER A 296 0.44 22.54 47.25
CA SER A 296 1.91 22.36 47.45
C SER A 296 2.41 22.98 48.79
N PRO A 297 3.73 23.20 49.09
CA PRO A 297 5.06 22.73 48.59
C PRO A 297 6.08 22.46 49.78
N PRO A 298 7.39 22.85 49.77
CA PRO A 298 8.59 22.32 49.08
C PRO A 298 9.83 22.03 49.99
N SER A 299 10.91 21.45 49.43
CA SER A 299 12.31 21.69 49.85
C SER A 299 13.26 21.20 48.73
N GLY A 300 13.96 22.07 47.99
CA GLY A 300 15.32 22.59 48.30
C GLY A 300 16.33 21.82 47.42
N GLY A 301 17.24 22.39 46.63
CA GLY A 301 17.83 23.72 46.52
C GLY A 301 19.34 23.52 46.36
N ALA A 302 19.94 23.88 45.21
CA ALA A 302 21.35 24.27 45.10
C ALA A 302 21.68 24.80 43.69
N ARG A 303 21.95 26.10 43.62
CA ARG A 303 22.64 26.83 42.54
C ARG A 303 24.15 26.79 42.80
N ILE A 304 24.97 26.65 41.76
CA ILE A 304 26.36 27.15 41.68
C ILE A 304 26.60 27.46 40.18
N VAL A 305 26.53 28.71 39.71
CA VAL A 305 27.52 29.81 39.70
C VAL A 305 28.84 29.47 38.98
N VAL A 306 29.01 30.12 37.82
CA VAL A 306 30.19 30.22 36.95
C VAL A 306 31.31 31.03 37.63
N PRO A 307 32.59 30.83 37.27
CA PRO A 307 33.31 32.00 36.75
C PRO A 307 34.16 31.72 35.50
N CYS A 308 34.29 32.80 34.76
CA CYS A 308 35.05 33.03 33.54
C CYS A 308 36.56 33.11 33.83
N SER A 309 37.42 32.64 32.92
CA SER A 309 38.82 33.06 32.83
C SER A 309 39.30 33.08 31.38
N THR A 310 39.89 34.21 31.02
CA THR A 310 40.37 34.73 29.72
C THR A 310 41.66 34.05 29.19
N PRO A 311 42.10 34.36 27.94
CA PRO A 311 43.03 33.54 27.15
C PRO A 311 44.51 33.91 27.38
N THR A 312 45.43 33.00 27.01
CA THR A 312 46.86 33.31 26.88
C THR A 312 47.38 32.80 25.54
N SER A 313 47.95 33.73 24.77
CA SER A 313 48.73 33.49 23.57
C SER A 313 50.20 33.19 23.90
N ARG A 314 50.87 32.43 23.02
CA ARG A 314 52.32 32.30 22.74
C ARG A 314 52.54 30.87 22.25
N ARG A 315 53.32 30.57 21.21
CA ARG A 315 54.18 31.36 20.31
C ARG A 315 54.48 30.43 19.13
#